data_AF-A0ABD1MC37-F1
#
_entry.id   AF-A0ABD1MC37-F1
#
_cell.length_a   1.000
_cell.length_b   1.000
_cell.length_c   1.000
_cell.angle_alpha   90.00
_cell.angle_beta   90.00
_cell.angle_gamma   90.00
#
_symmetry.space_group_name_H-M   'P 1'
#
loop_
_entity.id
_entity.type
_entity.pdbx_description
1 polymer ?
#
loop_
_entity_poly.entity_id
_entity_poly.type
_entity_poly.pdbx_seq_one_letter_code
_entity_poly.pdbx_strand_id
1 'polypeptide(L)'
;MRTRRGLSYLPLSTMSSPKRHKKNSPFNSLPDDLLLSILCKLSSSATSPSDFISVLITCKRLNSLGLHSLVLSKASHKTFSVKARNWCDGAHRFLKHCADAGNIEACYTLGMIRFYCLQNRGSGASLLAKAAIHSHAPALYSLAVIQFNGSGGTKNDKDLRAGVALCARAAFLGHIDALRELGHCLQDGYGVKQNVTEGRRFLVQANARELAAVLSAATGKRPWLTWTLHPRVRPPTGSGCPLLSDYGCNVPAPEAHPASRFMAEWFSDRVGFPGPGKRLCSHSGCGRPETRKHEFRRCSVCGVVNYCSRACQALDWKFRHKAECAPVERWLDDDGEDAASDDGGAVGDGL
;
A
#
# COMPACT_ATOMS: atom_id res chain seq x y z
N MET A 1 -81.83 -25.61 -27.67
CA MET A 1 -81.99 -26.45 -26.45
C MET A 1 -81.11 -27.68 -26.58
N ARG A 2 -79.94 -27.70 -25.93
CA ARG A 2 -79.04 -28.86 -25.87
C ARG A 2 -78.75 -29.18 -24.40
N THR A 3 -78.94 -30.44 -24.05
CA THR A 3 -78.75 -31.06 -22.75
C THR A 3 -77.29 -31.03 -22.30
N ARG A 4 -77.03 -30.80 -21.01
CA ARG A 4 -75.76 -31.17 -20.36
C ARG A 4 -76.04 -31.96 -19.08
N ARG A 5 -75.52 -33.18 -19.08
CA ARG A 5 -75.44 -34.12 -17.95
C ARG A 5 -74.50 -33.57 -16.87
N GLY A 6 -74.79 -33.93 -15.63
CA GLY A 6 -74.09 -33.51 -14.43
C GLY A 6 -72.67 -34.07 -14.28
N LEU A 7 -71.93 -33.42 -13.41
CA LEU A 7 -70.73 -33.91 -12.74
C LEU A 7 -70.81 -33.45 -11.29
N SER A 8 -70.79 -34.42 -10.40
CA SER A 8 -70.82 -34.31 -8.94
C SER A 8 -69.50 -33.75 -8.41
N TYR A 9 -69.60 -32.83 -7.43
CA TYR A 9 -68.47 -32.28 -6.70
C TYR A 9 -68.02 -33.26 -5.60
N LEU A 10 -66.74 -33.63 -5.61
CA LEU A 10 -66.05 -34.21 -4.45
C LEU A 10 -65.32 -33.07 -3.70
N PRO A 11 -65.33 -33.04 -2.35
CA PRO A 11 -64.63 -32.00 -1.61
C PRO A 11 -63.12 -32.25 -1.65
N LEU A 12 -62.36 -31.26 -2.12
CA LEU A 12 -60.90 -31.27 -1.98
C LEU A 12 -60.54 -31.21 -0.49
N SER A 13 -59.92 -32.28 -0.02
CA SER A 13 -59.27 -32.36 1.28
C SER A 13 -58.21 -31.28 1.41
N THR A 14 -58.23 -30.54 2.51
CA THR A 14 -57.21 -29.57 2.89
C THR A 14 -55.87 -30.27 3.07
N MET A 15 -55.01 -30.21 2.05
CA MET A 15 -53.60 -30.57 2.16
C MET A 15 -52.90 -29.53 3.04
N SER A 16 -52.65 -29.90 4.29
CA SER A 16 -51.78 -29.16 5.20
C SER A 16 -50.41 -28.97 4.52
N SER A 17 -49.98 -27.72 4.36
CA SER A 17 -48.66 -27.41 3.82
C SER A 17 -47.58 -28.09 4.66
N PRO A 18 -46.55 -28.71 4.07
CA PRO A 18 -45.46 -29.28 4.86
C PRO A 18 -44.80 -28.14 5.62
N LYS A 19 -44.81 -28.23 6.96
CA LYS A 19 -44.00 -27.36 7.83
C LYS A 19 -42.56 -27.45 7.33
N ARG A 20 -42.05 -26.38 6.72
CA ARG A 20 -40.62 -26.23 6.41
C ARG A 20 -39.87 -26.42 7.73
N HIS A 21 -39.30 -27.60 7.95
CA HIS A 21 -38.30 -27.78 8.97
C HIS A 21 -37.19 -26.76 8.67
N LYS A 22 -37.08 -25.70 9.50
CA LYS A 22 -35.88 -24.86 9.54
C LYS A 22 -34.73 -25.83 9.74
N LYS A 23 -33.94 -26.09 8.69
CA LYS A 23 -32.65 -26.73 8.86
C LYS A 23 -31.88 -25.85 9.84
N ASN A 24 -31.81 -26.28 11.09
CA ASN A 24 -30.99 -25.62 12.09
C ASN A 24 -29.57 -25.70 11.56
N SER A 25 -29.02 -24.57 11.09
CA SER A 25 -27.59 -24.50 10.83
C SER A 25 -26.90 -24.92 12.13
N PRO A 26 -25.86 -25.78 12.09
CA PRO A 26 -25.22 -26.31 13.30
C PRO A 26 -24.76 -25.18 14.23
N PHE A 27 -24.43 -24.03 13.64
CA PHE A 27 -24.08 -22.79 14.34
C PHE A 27 -25.19 -22.16 15.16
N ASN A 28 -26.47 -22.50 14.98
CA ASN A 28 -27.60 -21.91 15.72
C ASN A 28 -27.58 -22.26 17.21
N SER A 29 -26.89 -23.34 17.58
CA SER A 29 -26.72 -23.78 18.97
C SER A 29 -25.64 -23.02 19.73
N LEU A 30 -24.71 -22.36 19.02
CA LEU A 30 -23.60 -21.65 19.64
C LEU A 30 -24.03 -20.26 20.11
N PRO A 31 -23.60 -19.81 21.31
CA PRO A 31 -23.71 -18.43 21.75
C PRO A 31 -22.99 -17.42 20.83
N ASP A 32 -23.52 -16.19 20.71
CA ASP A 32 -22.97 -15.15 19.83
C ASP A 32 -21.57 -14.67 20.28
N ASP A 33 -21.31 -14.61 21.58
CA ASP A 33 -20.02 -14.26 22.17
C ASP A 33 -18.92 -15.25 21.77
N LEU A 34 -19.21 -16.55 21.79
CA LEU A 34 -18.27 -17.58 21.30
C LEU A 34 -18.02 -17.43 19.81
N LEU A 35 -19.06 -17.20 19.01
CA LEU A 35 -18.91 -16.97 17.57
C LEU A 35 -18.11 -15.70 17.28
N LEU A 36 -18.34 -14.61 18.00
CA LEU A 36 -17.58 -13.37 17.86
C LEU A 36 -16.10 -13.57 18.21
N SER A 37 -15.79 -14.31 19.28
CA SER A 37 -14.41 -14.68 19.64
C SER A 37 -13.72 -15.48 18.53
N ILE A 38 -14.39 -16.51 17.99
CA ILE A 38 -13.89 -17.31 16.87
C ILE A 38 -13.65 -16.43 15.63
N LEU A 39 -14.62 -15.60 15.28
CA LEU A 39 -14.54 -14.70 14.12
C LEU A 39 -13.44 -13.66 14.27
N CYS A 40 -13.23 -13.10 15.46
CA CYS A 40 -12.12 -12.19 15.73
C CYS A 40 -10.77 -12.88 15.48
N LYS A 41 -10.62 -14.12 15.98
CA LYS A 41 -9.40 -14.89 15.80
C LYS A 41 -9.15 -15.20 14.32
N LEU A 42 -10.17 -15.70 13.61
CA LEU A 42 -10.12 -15.94 12.17
C LEU A 42 -9.79 -14.67 11.37
N SER A 43 -10.43 -13.55 11.68
CA SER A 43 -10.19 -12.27 11.01
C SER A 43 -8.75 -11.77 11.24
N SER A 44 -8.24 -11.94 12.46
CA SER A 44 -6.87 -11.54 12.81
C SER A 44 -5.79 -12.45 12.23
N SER A 45 -6.09 -13.72 11.98
CA SER A 45 -5.16 -14.70 11.40
C SER A 45 -5.34 -14.90 9.89
N ALA A 46 -6.31 -14.23 9.27
CA ALA A 46 -6.57 -14.36 7.85
C ALA A 46 -5.33 -13.96 7.02
N THR A 47 -5.00 -14.82 6.06
CA THR A 47 -3.84 -14.68 5.16
C THR A 47 -4.24 -14.19 3.78
N SER A 48 -5.54 -14.18 3.49
CA SER A 48 -6.12 -13.68 2.24
C SER A 48 -7.53 -13.10 2.47
N PRO A 49 -8.06 -12.29 1.54
CA PRO A 49 -9.45 -11.84 1.60
C PRO A 49 -10.44 -13.01 1.57
N SER A 50 -10.13 -14.09 0.84
CA SER A 50 -10.99 -15.27 0.74
C SER A 50 -11.16 -16.01 2.06
N ASP A 51 -10.12 -16.05 2.91
CA ASP A 51 -10.20 -16.71 4.23
C ASP A 51 -11.34 -16.13 5.08
N PHE A 52 -11.55 -14.82 4.97
CA PHE A 52 -12.60 -14.12 5.72
C PHE A 52 -13.95 -14.13 4.98
N ILE A 53 -13.94 -13.83 3.68
CA ILE A 53 -15.18 -13.77 2.87
C ILE A 53 -15.91 -15.13 2.87
N SER A 54 -15.18 -16.24 2.85
CA SER A 54 -15.78 -17.58 2.85
C SER A 54 -16.65 -17.84 4.08
N VAL A 55 -16.25 -17.28 5.23
CA VAL A 55 -17.04 -17.33 6.47
C VAL A 55 -18.31 -16.49 6.36
N LEU A 56 -18.20 -15.28 5.79
CA LEU A 56 -19.33 -14.37 5.60
C LEU A 56 -20.40 -14.92 4.66
N ILE A 57 -20.04 -15.72 3.66
CA ILE A 57 -20.99 -16.31 2.70
C ILE A 57 -21.61 -17.62 3.20
N THR A 58 -21.11 -18.20 4.29
CA THR A 58 -21.55 -19.51 4.79
C THR A 58 -23.02 -19.50 5.26
N CYS A 59 -23.41 -18.50 6.05
CA CYS A 59 -24.80 -18.34 6.47
C CYS A 59 -25.09 -16.91 6.95
N LYS A 60 -26.37 -16.53 6.99
CA LYS A 60 -26.82 -15.20 7.42
C LYS A 60 -26.33 -14.81 8.82
N ARG A 61 -26.26 -15.77 9.76
CA ARG A 61 -25.80 -15.51 11.14
C ARG A 61 -24.31 -15.15 11.16
N LEU A 62 -23.46 -15.94 10.49
CA LEU A 62 -22.02 -15.66 10.39
C LEU A 62 -21.73 -14.40 9.56
N ASN A 63 -22.55 -14.11 8.54
CA ASN A 63 -22.48 -12.84 7.83
C ASN A 63 -22.70 -11.64 8.78
N SER A 64 -23.78 -11.68 9.55
CA SER A 64 -24.13 -10.61 10.49
C SER A 64 -23.07 -10.43 11.59
N LEU A 65 -22.62 -11.53 12.21
CA LEU A 65 -21.62 -11.48 13.27
C LEU A 65 -20.22 -11.16 12.74
N GLY A 66 -19.87 -11.60 11.53
CA GLY A 66 -18.58 -11.33 10.92
C GLY A 66 -18.42 -9.85 10.53
N LEU A 67 -19.52 -9.16 10.25
CA LEU A 67 -19.53 -7.71 10.03
C LEU A 67 -19.69 -6.89 11.30
N HIS A 68 -19.67 -7.53 12.48
CA HIS A 68 -19.69 -6.84 13.76
C HIS A 68 -18.40 -6.01 13.96
N SER A 69 -18.53 -4.81 14.53
CA SER A 69 -17.42 -3.85 14.70
C SER A 69 -16.19 -4.49 15.37
N LEU A 70 -16.40 -5.31 16.40
CA LEU A 70 -15.30 -6.02 17.08
C LEU A 70 -14.49 -6.91 16.13
N VAL A 71 -15.14 -7.67 15.25
CA VAL A 71 -14.47 -8.56 14.29
C VAL A 71 -13.70 -7.73 13.27
N LEU A 72 -14.35 -6.72 12.69
CA LEU A 72 -13.74 -5.85 11.68
C LEU A 72 -12.54 -5.06 12.21
N SER A 73 -12.59 -4.63 13.48
CA SER A 73 -11.47 -3.96 14.16
C SER A 73 -10.20 -4.82 14.27
N LYS A 74 -10.35 -6.15 14.21
CA LYS A 74 -9.26 -7.14 14.34
C LYS A 74 -8.78 -7.72 13.02
N ALA A 75 -9.39 -7.36 11.89
CA ALA A 75 -9.01 -7.89 10.59
C ALA A 75 -7.53 -7.64 10.25
N SER A 76 -6.85 -8.69 9.79
CA SER A 76 -5.47 -8.64 9.33
C SER A 76 -5.32 -7.78 8.09
N HIS A 77 -4.16 -7.11 7.93
CA HIS A 77 -3.84 -6.37 6.70
C HIS A 77 -3.89 -7.27 5.44
N LYS A 78 -3.63 -8.58 5.58
CA LYS A 78 -3.72 -9.54 4.48
C LYS A 78 -5.17 -9.76 4.01
N THR A 79 -6.17 -9.53 4.86
CA THR A 79 -7.59 -9.53 4.46
C THR A 79 -7.90 -8.42 3.46
N PHE A 80 -7.06 -7.38 3.38
CA PHE A 80 -7.23 -6.25 2.47
C PHE A 80 -6.43 -6.38 1.17
N SER A 81 -5.77 -7.52 0.91
CA SER A 81 -5.00 -7.74 -0.32
C SER A 81 -5.88 -8.04 -1.53
N VAL A 82 -6.78 -7.12 -1.85
CA VAL A 82 -7.61 -7.13 -3.06
C VAL A 82 -6.73 -6.72 -4.25
N LYS A 83 -6.88 -7.39 -5.39
CA LYS A 83 -6.20 -6.98 -6.63
C LYS A 83 -6.87 -5.76 -7.23
N ALA A 84 -6.11 -4.87 -7.89
CA ALA A 84 -6.68 -3.64 -8.46
C ALA A 84 -7.82 -3.92 -9.46
N ARG A 85 -7.65 -4.91 -10.34
CA ARG A 85 -8.69 -5.36 -11.30
C ARG A 85 -9.98 -5.89 -10.65
N ASN A 86 -9.92 -6.29 -9.38
CA ASN A 86 -11.06 -6.80 -8.61
C ASN A 86 -11.64 -5.73 -7.68
N TRP A 87 -11.19 -4.47 -7.78
CA TRP A 87 -11.72 -3.38 -6.99
C TRP A 87 -13.18 -3.11 -7.35
N CYS A 88 -14.05 -3.06 -6.34
CA CYS A 88 -15.48 -2.84 -6.51
C CYS A 88 -16.06 -2.10 -5.30
N ASP A 89 -17.30 -1.61 -5.41
CA ASP A 89 -18.00 -0.93 -4.30
C ASP A 89 -18.08 -1.81 -3.05
N GLY A 90 -18.21 -3.12 -3.22
CA GLY A 90 -18.18 -4.09 -2.11
C GLY A 90 -16.85 -4.07 -1.36
N ALA A 91 -15.72 -4.13 -2.09
CA ALA A 91 -14.39 -4.09 -1.51
C ALA A 91 -14.11 -2.75 -0.82
N HIS A 92 -14.47 -1.64 -1.47
CA HIS A 92 -14.38 -0.29 -0.87
C HIS A 92 -15.20 -0.22 0.42
N ARG A 93 -16.47 -0.64 0.38
CA ARG A 93 -17.38 -0.58 1.53
C ARG A 93 -16.86 -1.43 2.68
N PHE A 94 -16.35 -2.63 2.40
CA PHE A 94 -15.75 -3.50 3.40
C PHE A 94 -14.54 -2.85 4.10
N LEU A 95 -13.59 -2.31 3.33
CA LEU A 95 -12.45 -1.55 3.86
C LEU A 95 -12.89 -0.35 4.69
N LYS A 96 -13.91 0.37 4.22
CA LYS A 96 -14.49 1.50 4.95
C LYS A 96 -15.08 1.06 6.28
N HIS A 97 -15.88 0.00 6.31
CA HIS A 97 -16.43 -0.54 7.57
C HIS A 97 -15.34 -0.95 8.55
N CYS A 98 -14.25 -1.56 8.08
CA CYS A 98 -13.11 -1.89 8.94
C CYS A 98 -12.45 -0.61 9.51
N ALA A 99 -12.23 0.41 8.68
CA ALA A 99 -11.66 1.69 9.11
C ALA A 99 -12.58 2.45 10.09
N ASP A 100 -13.90 2.40 9.87
CA ASP A 100 -14.92 2.99 10.74
C ASP A 100 -14.98 2.24 12.10
N ALA A 101 -14.80 0.92 12.09
CA ALA A 101 -14.65 0.07 13.28
C ALA A 101 -13.30 0.26 14.02
N GLY A 102 -12.42 1.16 13.55
CA GLY A 102 -11.15 1.47 14.20
C GLY A 102 -9.98 0.58 13.78
N ASN A 103 -10.10 -0.22 12.72
CA ASN A 103 -8.99 -1.00 12.20
C ASN A 103 -7.93 -0.09 11.57
N ILE A 104 -6.74 -0.06 12.18
CA ILE A 104 -5.62 0.81 11.81
C ILE A 104 -5.06 0.45 10.43
N GLU A 105 -4.96 -0.84 10.11
CA GLU A 105 -4.48 -1.34 8.81
C GLU A 105 -5.46 -1.01 7.68
N ALA A 106 -6.77 -1.04 7.97
CA ALA A 106 -7.79 -0.59 7.04
C ALA A 106 -7.73 0.93 6.83
N CYS A 107 -7.54 1.71 7.89
CA CYS A 107 -7.32 3.16 7.78
C CYS A 107 -6.11 3.46 6.89
N TYR A 108 -4.98 2.78 7.11
CA TYR A 108 -3.80 2.94 6.27
C TYR A 108 -4.07 2.54 4.81
N THR A 109 -4.59 1.34 4.58
CA THR A 109 -4.82 0.80 3.23
C THR A 109 -5.82 1.66 2.45
N LEU A 110 -6.98 1.96 3.02
CA LEU A 110 -7.98 2.83 2.40
C LEU A 110 -7.46 4.25 2.23
N GLY A 111 -6.66 4.75 3.18
CA GLY A 111 -6.00 6.06 3.10
C GLY A 111 -5.09 6.18 1.90
N MET A 112 -4.20 5.19 1.68
CA MET A 112 -3.32 5.13 0.52
C MET A 112 -4.10 5.07 -0.80
N ILE A 113 -5.13 4.20 -0.86
CA ILE A 113 -5.99 4.06 -2.06
C ILE A 113 -6.73 5.36 -2.36
N ARG A 114 -7.36 5.99 -1.36
CA ARG A 114 -8.08 7.26 -1.56
C ARG A 114 -7.14 8.38 -1.98
N PHE A 115 -5.96 8.44 -1.38
CA PHE A 115 -5.00 9.50 -1.66
C PHE A 115 -4.45 9.42 -3.08
N TYR A 116 -3.97 8.24 -3.49
CA TYR A 116 -3.25 8.09 -4.76
C TYR A 116 -4.13 7.59 -5.92
N CYS A 117 -5.02 6.62 -5.68
CA CYS A 117 -5.78 5.95 -6.75
C CYS A 117 -7.10 6.66 -7.06
N LEU A 118 -7.84 7.08 -6.03
CA LEU A 118 -9.18 7.68 -6.17
C LEU A 118 -9.16 9.21 -6.17
N GLN A 119 -7.98 9.83 -6.15
CA GLN A 119 -7.76 11.28 -6.16
C GLN A 119 -8.48 12.06 -5.03
N ASN A 120 -8.89 11.38 -3.96
CA ASN A 120 -9.51 12.00 -2.78
C ASN A 120 -8.44 12.20 -1.70
N ARG A 121 -7.54 13.17 -1.95
CA ARG A 121 -6.36 13.43 -1.12
C ARG A 121 -6.72 13.83 0.31
N GLY A 122 -7.71 14.69 0.50
CA GLY A 122 -8.15 15.13 1.83
C GLY A 122 -8.63 13.96 2.69
N SER A 123 -9.53 13.13 2.15
CA SER A 123 -9.98 11.94 2.87
C SER A 123 -8.86 10.91 3.07
N GLY A 124 -7.99 10.72 2.07
CA GLY A 124 -6.85 9.82 2.16
C GLY A 124 -5.88 10.23 3.27
N ALA A 125 -5.50 11.51 3.32
CA ALA A 125 -4.61 12.07 4.34
C ALA A 125 -5.23 11.99 5.74
N SER A 126 -6.53 12.23 5.88
CA SER A 126 -7.25 12.08 7.15
C SER A 126 -7.20 10.64 7.68
N LEU A 127 -7.40 9.64 6.81
CA LEU A 127 -7.29 8.22 7.20
C LEU A 127 -5.85 7.82 7.55
N LEU A 128 -4.86 8.31 6.80
CA LEU A 128 -3.45 8.12 7.12
C LEU A 128 -3.10 8.75 8.48
N ALA A 129 -3.61 9.96 8.77
CA ALA A 129 -3.44 10.62 10.05
C ALA A 129 -4.08 9.82 11.19
N LYS A 130 -5.28 9.28 11.00
CA LYS A 130 -5.94 8.39 11.97
C LYS A 130 -5.08 7.17 12.30
N ALA A 131 -4.49 6.52 11.29
CA ALA A 131 -3.57 5.41 11.51
C ALA A 131 -2.27 5.87 12.22
N ALA A 132 -1.71 7.02 11.81
CA ALA A 132 -0.50 7.57 12.38
C ALA A 132 -0.62 8.00 13.85
N ILE A 133 -1.79 8.51 14.27
CA ILE A 133 -2.08 8.83 15.68
C ILE A 133 -1.90 7.59 16.55
N HIS A 134 -2.32 6.41 16.05
CA HIS A 134 -2.16 5.11 16.70
C HIS A 134 -0.79 4.46 16.45
N SER A 135 0.23 5.26 16.13
CA SER A 135 1.62 4.79 15.93
C SER A 135 1.77 3.74 14.84
N HIS A 136 0.96 3.82 13.78
CA HIS A 136 1.14 3.00 12.60
C HIS A 136 2.34 3.49 11.77
N ALA A 137 3.47 2.79 11.88
CA ALA A 137 4.73 3.22 11.29
C ALA A 137 4.69 3.42 9.75
N PRO A 138 4.05 2.54 8.95
CA PRO A 138 3.91 2.76 7.51
C PRO A 138 3.05 4.00 7.15
N ALA A 139 2.06 4.34 7.98
CA ALA A 139 1.24 5.55 7.77
C ALA A 139 2.04 6.80 8.09
N LEU A 140 2.79 6.81 9.20
CA LEU A 140 3.71 7.88 9.56
C LEU A 140 4.74 8.13 8.44
N TYR A 141 5.35 7.07 7.91
CA TYR A 141 6.29 7.19 6.81
C TYR A 141 5.63 7.69 5.51
N SER A 142 4.40 7.26 5.23
CA SER A 142 3.66 7.75 4.06
C SER A 142 3.33 9.23 4.16
N LEU A 143 2.90 9.70 5.34
CA LEU A 143 2.71 11.12 5.60
C LEU A 143 4.03 11.90 5.51
N ALA A 144 5.15 11.34 5.99
CA ALA A 144 6.46 11.97 5.83
C ALA A 144 6.81 12.20 4.36
N VAL A 145 6.59 11.21 3.49
CA VAL A 145 6.83 11.34 2.06
C VAL A 145 5.88 12.34 1.40
N ILE A 146 4.61 12.39 1.83
CA ILE A 146 3.67 13.43 1.38
C ILE A 146 4.20 14.82 1.75
N GLN A 147 4.74 15.02 2.95
CA GLN A 147 5.30 16.29 3.39
C GLN A 147 6.58 16.68 2.64
N PHE A 148 7.50 15.73 2.42
CA PHE A 148 8.73 15.99 1.64
C PHE A 148 8.44 16.39 0.19
N ASN A 149 7.41 15.79 -0.41
CA ASN A 149 7.04 16.06 -1.79
C ASN A 149 6.03 17.20 -1.92
N GLY A 150 5.28 17.54 -0.86
CA GLY A 150 4.17 18.48 -0.89
C GLY A 150 2.98 17.91 -1.67
N SER A 151 2.75 16.61 -1.59
CA SER A 151 1.76 15.88 -2.41
C SER A 151 0.30 16.14 -1.99
N GLY A 152 0.06 16.90 -0.91
CA GLY A 152 -1.26 17.16 -0.33
C GLY A 152 -2.14 18.12 -1.14
N GLY A 153 -1.53 18.89 -2.04
CA GLY A 153 -2.21 19.93 -2.83
C GLY A 153 -1.23 20.67 -3.71
N THR A 154 -0.69 21.79 -3.23
CA THR A 154 0.20 22.69 -3.99
C THR A 154 1.69 22.47 -3.70
N LYS A 155 2.58 23.12 -4.46
CA LYS A 155 4.05 23.04 -4.24
C LYS A 155 4.48 23.63 -2.91
N ASN A 156 3.68 24.56 -2.38
CA ASN A 156 3.93 25.24 -1.12
C ASN A 156 3.57 24.39 0.09
N ASP A 157 2.92 23.24 -0.10
CA ASP A 157 2.57 22.30 0.96
C ASP A 157 3.79 21.46 1.41
N LYS A 158 4.99 21.71 0.86
CA LYS A 158 6.21 21.04 1.29
C LYS A 158 6.62 21.52 2.68
N ASP A 159 6.53 20.65 3.67
CA ASP A 159 7.07 20.88 5.00
C ASP A 159 8.14 19.83 5.33
N LEU A 160 9.40 20.19 5.10
CA LEU A 160 10.52 19.28 5.35
C LEU A 160 10.70 18.96 6.83
N ARG A 161 10.41 19.91 7.73
CA ARG A 161 10.56 19.71 9.18
C ARG A 161 9.50 18.74 9.69
N ALA A 162 8.25 18.91 9.28
CA ALA A 162 7.18 17.97 9.57
C ALA A 162 7.48 16.58 8.97
N GLY A 163 8.01 16.54 7.73
CA GLY A 163 8.48 15.32 7.09
C GLY A 163 9.51 14.58 7.93
N VAL A 164 10.56 15.26 8.38
CA VAL A 164 11.59 14.67 9.25
C VAL A 164 11.00 14.18 10.58
N ALA A 165 10.13 14.97 11.23
CA ALA A 165 9.53 14.59 12.50
C ALA A 165 8.68 13.30 12.39
N LEU A 166 7.85 13.20 11.34
CA LEU A 166 7.07 11.99 11.04
C LEU A 166 7.98 10.81 10.73
N CYS A 167 9.05 11.05 9.98
CA CYS A 167 10.04 10.04 9.62
C CYS A 167 10.77 9.50 10.86
N ALA A 168 11.19 10.38 11.77
CA ALA A 168 11.82 10.01 13.03
C ALA A 168 10.87 9.18 13.91
N ARG A 169 9.60 9.55 13.99
CA ARG A 169 8.59 8.76 14.73
C ARG A 169 8.38 7.37 14.11
N ALA A 170 8.31 7.27 12.78
CA ALA A 170 8.23 5.98 12.09
C ALA A 170 9.49 5.12 12.30
N ALA A 171 10.68 5.73 12.25
CA ALA A 171 11.96 5.05 12.46
C ALA A 171 12.10 4.51 13.90
N PHE A 172 11.64 5.29 14.89
CA PHE A 172 11.58 4.88 16.29
C PHE A 172 10.70 3.63 16.47
N LEU A 173 9.57 3.56 15.75
CA LEU A 173 8.67 2.40 15.71
C LEU A 173 9.19 1.24 14.86
N GLY A 174 10.44 1.29 14.39
CA GLY A 174 11.08 0.20 13.65
C GLY A 174 10.90 0.24 12.14
N HIS A 175 10.29 1.27 11.56
CA HIS A 175 10.13 1.37 10.10
C HIS A 175 11.48 1.61 9.41
N ILE A 176 12.00 0.59 8.74
CA ILE A 176 13.36 0.55 8.18
C ILE A 176 13.55 1.64 7.12
N ASP A 177 12.59 1.82 6.22
CA ASP A 177 12.69 2.85 5.17
C ASP A 177 12.66 4.26 5.75
N ALA A 178 11.97 4.46 6.87
CA ALA A 178 11.95 5.76 7.53
C ALA A 178 13.28 6.04 8.21
N LEU A 179 13.88 5.02 8.84
CA LEU A 179 15.22 5.13 9.42
C LEU A 179 16.27 5.47 8.34
N ARG A 180 16.17 4.86 7.16
CA ARG A 180 17.03 5.16 6.03
C ARG A 180 16.84 6.59 5.52
N GLU A 181 15.59 7.02 5.36
CA GLU A 181 15.27 8.38 4.93
C GLU A 181 15.78 9.43 5.93
N LEU A 182 15.62 9.18 7.24
CA LEU A 182 16.13 10.03 8.30
C LEU A 182 17.66 10.12 8.27
N GLY A 183 18.35 9.00 8.04
CA GLY A 183 19.80 8.97 7.87
C GLY A 183 20.27 9.89 6.74
N HIS A 184 19.59 9.87 5.60
CA HIS A 184 19.86 10.80 4.51
C HIS A 184 19.51 12.25 4.84
N CYS A 185 18.38 12.50 5.53
CA CYS A 185 18.01 13.86 5.93
C CYS A 185 19.09 14.50 6.82
N LEU A 186 19.67 13.73 7.75
CA LEU A 186 20.78 14.18 8.60
C LEU A 186 22.06 14.40 7.80
N GLN A 187 22.39 13.54 6.84
CA GLN A 187 23.60 13.74 6.01
C GLN A 187 23.55 15.00 5.17
N ASP A 188 22.37 15.33 4.63
CA ASP A 188 22.22 16.45 3.70
C ASP A 188 21.77 17.76 4.38
N GLY A 189 21.36 17.70 5.66
CA GLY A 189 20.67 18.82 6.31
C GLY A 189 19.26 19.07 5.74
N TYR A 190 18.60 18.04 5.22
CA TYR A 190 17.31 18.15 4.55
C TYR A 190 16.15 18.17 5.56
N GLY A 191 15.65 19.36 5.89
CA GLY A 191 14.58 19.55 6.88
C GLY A 191 15.04 19.44 8.34
N VAL A 192 16.34 19.25 8.58
CA VAL A 192 16.95 19.12 9.90
C VAL A 192 18.39 19.65 9.86
N LYS A 193 18.98 20.01 11.01
CA LYS A 193 20.39 20.39 11.07
C LYS A 193 21.25 19.21 10.59
N GLN A 194 22.21 19.50 9.72
CA GLN A 194 23.12 18.50 9.19
C GLN A 194 23.92 17.85 10.32
N ASN A 195 23.97 16.52 10.31
CA ASN A 195 24.82 15.70 11.17
C ASN A 195 25.21 14.43 10.40
N VAL A 196 26.33 14.52 9.69
CA VAL A 196 26.81 13.45 8.81
C VAL A 196 27.11 12.15 9.58
N THR A 197 27.69 12.27 10.77
CA THR A 197 28.07 11.13 11.62
C THR A 197 26.84 10.33 12.04
N GLU A 198 25.82 11.00 12.58
CA GLU A 198 24.59 10.34 13.01
C GLU A 198 23.79 9.82 11.80
N GLY A 199 23.78 10.58 10.71
CA GLY A 199 23.15 10.15 9.47
C GLY A 199 23.74 8.84 8.93
N ARG A 200 25.08 8.71 8.91
CA ARG A 200 25.77 7.44 8.55
C ARG A 200 25.42 6.30 9.51
N ARG A 201 25.39 6.58 10.81
CA ARG A 201 24.99 5.59 11.83
C ARG A 201 23.59 5.02 11.56
N PHE A 202 22.61 5.88 11.25
CA PHE A 202 21.25 5.44 10.93
C PHE A 202 21.15 4.63 9.64
N LEU A 203 21.93 4.97 8.60
CA LEU A 203 21.98 4.15 7.38
C LEU A 203 22.53 2.74 7.65
N VAL A 204 23.61 2.63 8.44
CA VAL A 204 24.15 1.32 8.85
C VAL A 204 23.13 0.54 9.67
N GLN A 205 22.45 1.21 10.61
CA GLN A 205 21.40 0.60 11.42
C GLN A 205 20.20 0.14 10.58
N ALA A 206 19.80 0.90 9.55
CA ALA A 206 18.74 0.49 8.63
C ALA A 206 19.12 -0.78 7.86
N ASN A 207 20.34 -0.88 7.36
CA ASN A 207 20.83 -2.08 6.68
C ASN A 207 20.89 -3.29 7.63
N ALA A 208 21.34 -3.09 8.87
CA ALA A 208 21.37 -4.15 9.88
C ALA A 208 19.96 -4.66 10.23
N ARG A 209 19.00 -3.75 10.42
CA ARG A 209 17.59 -4.10 10.67
C ARG A 209 16.95 -4.81 9.48
N GLU A 210 17.26 -4.39 8.25
CA GLU A 210 16.81 -5.05 7.04
C GLU A 210 17.32 -6.49 6.96
N LEU A 211 18.62 -6.70 7.19
CA LEU A 211 19.22 -8.03 7.21
C LEU A 211 18.59 -8.92 8.29
N ALA A 212 18.44 -8.40 9.51
CA ALA A 212 17.82 -9.13 10.61
C ALA A 212 16.36 -9.52 10.30
N ALA A 213 15.59 -8.63 9.68
CA ALA A 213 14.21 -8.89 9.28
C ALA A 213 14.13 -10.05 8.26
N VAL A 214 15.01 -10.07 7.26
CA VAL A 214 14.99 -11.15 6.27
C VAL A 214 15.48 -12.47 6.85
N LEU A 215 16.53 -12.47 7.67
CA LEU A 215 17.01 -13.69 8.33
C LEU A 215 15.94 -14.30 9.24
N SER A 216 15.21 -13.46 9.99
CA SER A 216 14.10 -13.91 10.83
C SER A 216 12.98 -14.54 9.99
N ALA A 217 12.62 -13.93 8.86
CA ALA A 217 11.64 -14.49 7.93
C ALA A 217 12.09 -15.83 7.31
N ALA A 218 13.41 -16.03 7.11
CA ALA A 218 13.96 -17.26 6.55
C ALA A 218 13.92 -18.44 7.54
N THR A 219 14.06 -18.21 8.85
CA THR A 219 14.08 -19.30 9.86
C THR A 219 12.78 -20.10 10.00
N GLY A 220 11.65 -19.62 9.45
CA GLY A 220 10.38 -20.33 9.41
C GLY A 220 10.23 -21.34 8.25
N LYS A 221 11.18 -21.38 7.30
CA LYS A 221 11.22 -22.32 6.17
C LYS A 221 12.63 -22.93 6.10
N ARG A 222 12.78 -24.25 6.26
CA ARG A 222 14.07 -25.01 6.19
C ARG A 222 14.91 -24.64 4.94
N PRO A 223 16.24 -24.84 4.95
CA PRO A 223 17.26 -23.79 4.84
C PRO A 223 17.43 -23.25 3.40
N TRP A 224 17.14 -21.97 3.22
CA TRP A 224 17.42 -21.24 1.96
C TRP A 224 18.78 -20.52 1.97
N LEU A 225 19.58 -20.70 3.02
CA LEU A 225 20.99 -20.31 3.03
C LEU A 225 21.80 -21.36 2.29
N THR A 226 21.64 -21.45 0.97
CA THR A 226 22.64 -22.12 0.13
C THR A 226 23.86 -21.21 0.08
N TRP A 227 24.86 -21.51 0.91
CA TRP A 227 26.22 -21.00 0.75
C TRP A 227 26.80 -21.61 -0.53
N THR A 228 26.45 -21.07 -1.69
CA THR A 228 27.11 -21.45 -2.94
C THR A 228 28.43 -20.70 -3.01
N LEU A 229 29.50 -21.37 -2.58
CA LEU A 229 30.90 -20.99 -2.84
C LEU A 229 31.24 -21.16 -4.34
N HIS A 230 30.46 -20.60 -5.26
CA HIS A 230 30.76 -20.63 -6.70
C HIS A 230 30.54 -19.24 -7.31
N PRO A 231 31.59 -18.56 -7.80
CA PRO A 231 31.42 -17.33 -8.53
C PRO A 231 30.87 -17.64 -9.93
N ARG A 232 29.76 -16.98 -10.31
CA ARG A 232 29.15 -16.91 -11.66
C ARG A 232 28.11 -17.97 -12.08
N VAL A 233 27.01 -18.15 -11.32
CA VAL A 233 25.75 -18.62 -11.92
C VAL A 233 24.60 -17.72 -11.50
N ARG A 234 24.10 -16.89 -12.44
CA ARG A 234 22.84 -16.15 -12.31
C ARG A 234 21.68 -17.15 -12.42
N PRO A 235 20.76 -17.25 -11.44
CA PRO A 235 19.50 -17.93 -11.67
C PRO A 235 18.58 -17.05 -12.55
N PRO A 236 17.70 -17.65 -13.35
CA PRO A 236 16.70 -16.92 -14.11
C PRO A 236 15.63 -16.35 -13.16
N THR A 237 15.27 -15.09 -13.38
CA THR A 237 13.99 -14.43 -13.00
C THR A 237 13.51 -14.43 -11.53
N GLY A 238 14.38 -14.68 -10.55
CA GLY A 238 14.07 -14.50 -9.12
C GLY A 238 14.41 -13.10 -8.59
N SER A 239 13.44 -12.39 -8.00
CA SER A 239 13.62 -11.13 -7.25
C SER A 239 14.39 -11.38 -5.93
N GLY A 240 15.72 -11.41 -6.02
CA GLY A 240 16.64 -11.58 -4.90
C GLY A 240 17.27 -10.25 -4.45
N CYS A 241 17.55 -10.10 -3.15
CA CYS A 241 18.27 -8.97 -2.56
C CYS A 241 19.76 -9.11 -2.79
N PRO A 242 20.41 -8.06 -3.33
CA PRO A 242 21.85 -8.01 -3.47
C PRO A 242 22.59 -7.40 -2.28
N LEU A 243 21.96 -7.27 -1.10
CA LEU A 243 22.68 -6.79 0.10
C LEU A 243 23.90 -7.67 0.41
N LEU A 244 23.83 -8.96 0.06
CA LEU A 244 24.90 -9.93 0.23
C LEU A 244 25.18 -10.74 -1.05
N SER A 245 24.63 -10.36 -2.21
CA SER A 245 24.92 -11.09 -3.46
C SER A 245 26.41 -11.04 -3.81
N ASP A 246 27.08 -9.92 -3.51
CA ASP A 246 28.53 -9.76 -3.64
C ASP A 246 29.29 -10.72 -2.69
N TYR A 247 28.63 -11.21 -1.64
CA TYR A 247 29.13 -12.19 -0.66
C TYR A 247 28.45 -13.57 -0.81
N GLY A 248 27.79 -13.84 -1.95
CA GLY A 248 27.18 -15.14 -2.24
C GLY A 248 25.90 -15.49 -1.46
N CYS A 249 25.30 -14.56 -0.72
CA CYS A 249 24.04 -14.81 -0.02
C CYS A 249 22.88 -14.11 -0.74
N ASN A 250 21.92 -14.91 -1.23
CA ASN A 250 20.71 -14.40 -1.86
C ASN A 250 19.60 -14.27 -0.81
N VAL A 251 19.15 -13.04 -0.55
CA VAL A 251 18.22 -12.71 0.54
C VAL A 251 16.89 -12.30 -0.11
N PRO A 252 15.73 -12.93 0.11
CA PRO A 252 14.50 -12.56 -0.60
C PRO A 252 14.08 -11.10 -0.36
N ALA A 253 13.57 -10.42 -1.40
CA ALA A 253 13.02 -9.07 -1.22
C ALA A 253 11.85 -9.10 -0.21
N PRO A 254 11.77 -8.14 0.73
CA PRO A 254 10.63 -8.06 1.66
C PRO A 254 9.31 -7.99 0.89
N GLU A 255 8.28 -8.70 1.39
CA GLU A 255 6.95 -8.61 0.78
C GLU A 255 6.41 -7.18 0.88
N ALA A 256 6.05 -6.61 -0.27
CA ALA A 256 5.39 -5.32 -0.31
C ALA A 256 4.04 -5.36 0.44
N HIS A 257 3.75 -4.28 1.16
CA HIS A 257 2.47 -4.10 1.84
C HIS A 257 1.30 -4.16 0.83
N PRO A 258 0.14 -4.74 1.19
CA PRO A 258 -1.04 -4.82 0.31
C PRO A 258 -1.41 -3.52 -0.39
N ALA A 259 -1.39 -2.39 0.34
CA ALA A 259 -1.62 -1.06 -0.22
C ALA A 259 -0.63 -0.68 -1.34
N SER A 260 0.67 -0.95 -1.18
CA SER A 260 1.69 -0.65 -2.20
C SER A 260 1.52 -1.52 -3.43
N ARG A 261 1.23 -2.82 -3.23
CA ARG A 261 0.92 -3.75 -4.31
C ARG A 261 -0.32 -3.31 -5.09
N PHE A 262 -1.39 -2.94 -4.38
CA PHE A 262 -2.61 -2.42 -4.99
C PHE A 262 -2.33 -1.20 -5.87
N MET A 263 -1.56 -0.22 -5.38
CA MET A 263 -1.21 0.96 -6.17
C MET A 263 -0.38 0.60 -7.41
N ALA A 264 0.61 -0.29 -7.26
CA ALA A 264 1.42 -0.74 -8.39
C ALA A 264 0.56 -1.41 -9.47
N GLU A 265 -0.35 -2.31 -9.08
CA GLU A 265 -1.31 -2.95 -9.98
C GLU A 265 -2.27 -1.92 -10.61
N TRP A 266 -2.80 -1.00 -9.81
CA TRP A 266 -3.76 0.03 -10.26
C TRP A 266 -3.23 0.85 -11.42
N PHE A 267 -1.98 1.29 -11.36
CA PHE A 267 -1.36 2.08 -12.41
C PHE A 267 -0.69 1.26 -13.52
N SER A 268 -0.53 -0.06 -13.34
CA SER A 268 0.01 -0.96 -14.37
C SER A 268 -1.08 -1.52 -15.28
N ASP A 269 -2.23 -1.93 -14.72
CA ASP A 269 -3.30 -2.64 -15.44
C ASP A 269 -4.22 -1.70 -16.27
N ARG A 270 -3.78 -0.45 -16.54
CA ARG A 270 -4.59 0.61 -17.19
C ARG A 270 -5.92 0.97 -16.49
N VAL A 271 -6.16 0.47 -15.27
CA VAL A 271 -7.30 0.89 -14.42
C VAL A 271 -7.10 2.33 -13.94
N GLY A 272 -5.85 2.74 -13.72
CA GLY A 272 -5.45 4.11 -13.42
C GLY A 272 -4.40 4.62 -14.38
N PHE A 273 -4.60 5.83 -14.89
CA PHE A 273 -3.56 6.63 -15.52
C PHE A 273 -3.15 7.73 -14.53
N PRO A 274 -1.86 7.89 -14.18
CA PRO A 274 -1.42 8.97 -13.27
C PRO A 274 -1.86 10.36 -13.76
N GLY A 275 -2.06 10.49 -15.07
CA GLY A 275 -2.34 11.72 -15.79
C GLY A 275 -1.19 12.05 -16.76
N PRO A 276 -1.43 12.87 -17.78
CA PRO A 276 -0.43 13.19 -18.79
C PRO A 276 0.81 13.84 -18.14
N GLY A 277 1.98 13.27 -18.44
CA GLY A 277 3.28 13.74 -17.92
C GLY A 277 3.57 13.43 -16.45
N LYS A 278 2.74 12.62 -15.78
CA LYS A 278 2.99 12.16 -14.39
C LYS A 278 3.54 10.74 -14.41
N ARG A 279 4.57 10.50 -13.61
CA ARG A 279 5.33 9.25 -13.60
C ARG A 279 5.07 8.44 -12.33
N LEU A 280 5.34 7.14 -12.40
CA LEU A 280 5.36 6.27 -11.22
C LEU A 280 6.76 6.23 -10.61
N CYS A 281 6.85 6.03 -9.30
CA CYS A 281 8.12 5.77 -8.65
C CYS A 281 8.77 4.51 -9.26
N SER A 282 10.03 4.60 -9.65
CA SER A 282 10.76 3.52 -10.34
C SER A 282 11.07 2.32 -9.44
N HIS A 283 10.93 2.45 -8.12
CA HIS A 283 10.99 1.29 -7.24
C HIS A 283 9.72 0.44 -7.40
N SER A 284 9.85 -0.75 -8.00
CA SER A 284 8.73 -1.63 -8.36
C SER A 284 7.79 -1.99 -7.20
N GLY A 285 8.30 -2.05 -5.96
CA GLY A 285 7.51 -2.31 -4.75
C GLY A 285 6.73 -1.12 -4.21
N CYS A 286 6.91 0.09 -4.77
CA CYS A 286 6.33 1.33 -4.24
C CYS A 286 4.92 1.62 -4.77
N GLY A 287 4.76 1.63 -6.10
CA GLY A 287 3.48 1.92 -6.76
C GLY A 287 2.99 3.38 -6.67
N ARG A 288 3.70 4.28 -5.97
CA ARG A 288 3.26 5.68 -5.83
C ARG A 288 3.38 6.45 -7.16
N PRO A 289 2.31 7.14 -7.61
CA PRO A 289 2.36 8.07 -8.73
C PRO A 289 2.76 9.48 -8.27
N GLU A 290 3.34 10.24 -9.20
CA GLU A 290 3.43 11.69 -9.08
C GLU A 290 2.01 12.28 -9.02
N THR A 291 1.77 13.16 -8.06
CA THR A 291 0.54 13.96 -7.98
C THR A 291 0.60 15.17 -8.92
N ARG A 292 1.81 15.65 -9.19
CA ARG A 292 2.13 16.79 -10.07
C ARG A 292 3.38 16.48 -10.91
N LYS A 293 3.50 17.10 -12.09
CA LYS A 293 4.64 16.89 -12.98
C LYS A 293 5.96 17.22 -12.25
N HIS A 294 6.97 16.37 -12.44
CA HIS A 294 8.32 16.55 -11.90
C HIS A 294 8.39 16.65 -10.36
N GLU A 295 7.41 16.07 -9.66
CA GLU A 295 7.40 16.01 -8.20
C GLU A 295 8.49 15.09 -7.66
N PHE A 296 8.77 13.98 -8.35
CA PHE A 296 9.73 12.98 -7.89
C PHE A 296 11.16 13.35 -8.27
N ARG A 297 12.10 12.96 -7.40
CA ARG A 297 13.53 13.18 -7.60
C ARG A 297 14.02 12.24 -8.70
N ARG A 298 14.77 12.77 -9.67
CA ARG A 298 15.42 11.95 -10.70
C ARG A 298 16.77 11.43 -10.20
N CYS A 299 17.20 10.28 -10.71
CA CYS A 299 18.59 9.86 -10.55
C CYS A 299 19.50 10.93 -11.17
N SER A 300 20.49 11.41 -10.41
CA SER A 300 21.41 12.45 -10.86
C SER A 300 22.38 11.98 -11.93
N VAL A 301 22.57 10.67 -12.10
CA VAL A 301 23.47 10.09 -13.09
C VAL A 301 22.77 9.92 -14.43
N CYS A 302 21.69 9.13 -14.47
CA CYS A 302 21.00 8.84 -15.73
C CYS A 302 19.85 9.81 -16.07
N GLY A 303 19.25 10.50 -15.09
CA GLY A 303 18.06 11.32 -15.32
C GLY A 303 16.76 10.56 -15.69
N VAL A 304 16.86 9.29 -16.12
CA VAL A 304 15.73 8.46 -16.58
C VAL A 304 14.77 8.05 -15.47
N VAL A 305 15.28 7.46 -14.38
CA VAL A 305 14.44 6.95 -13.28
C VAL A 305 14.10 8.03 -12.26
N ASN A 306 12.98 7.85 -11.54
CA ASN A 306 12.48 8.82 -10.57
C ASN A 306 11.93 8.18 -9.29
N TYR A 307 12.12 8.85 -8.15
CA TYR A 307 11.82 8.31 -6.83
C TYR A 307 11.01 9.27 -5.96
N CYS A 308 10.01 8.71 -5.26
CA CYS A 308 9.21 9.46 -4.30
C CYS A 308 9.92 9.71 -2.97
N SER A 309 11.02 9.00 -2.69
CA SER A 309 11.85 9.11 -1.48
C SER A 309 13.27 8.60 -1.76
N ARG A 310 14.24 9.00 -0.94
CA ARG A 310 15.61 8.48 -1.01
C ARG A 310 15.67 6.99 -0.63
N ALA A 311 14.77 6.50 0.21
CA ALA A 311 14.66 5.10 0.56
C ALA A 311 14.23 4.26 -0.65
N CYS A 312 13.24 4.72 -1.43
CA CYS A 312 12.90 4.08 -2.70
C CYS A 312 14.07 4.09 -3.69
N GLN A 313 14.83 5.19 -3.77
CA GLN A 313 16.04 5.25 -4.58
C GLN A 313 17.08 4.24 -4.11
N ALA A 314 17.36 4.17 -2.81
CA ALA A 314 18.35 3.26 -2.24
C ALA A 314 17.95 1.79 -2.44
N LEU A 315 16.68 1.46 -2.29
CA LEU A 315 16.16 0.12 -2.57
C LEU A 315 16.30 -0.21 -4.05
N ASP A 316 15.78 0.61 -4.96
CA ASP A 316 15.89 0.34 -6.40
C ASP A 316 17.34 0.30 -6.89
N TRP A 317 18.21 1.18 -6.38
CA TRP A 317 19.66 1.15 -6.63
C TRP A 317 20.25 -0.20 -6.26
N LYS A 318 19.95 -0.66 -5.04
CA LYS A 318 20.37 -1.97 -4.56
C LYS A 318 19.89 -3.07 -5.50
N PHE A 319 18.58 -3.18 -5.77
CA PHE A 319 18.01 -4.34 -6.46
C PHE A 319 18.22 -4.41 -7.97
N ARG A 320 18.27 -3.27 -8.67
CA ARG A 320 18.21 -3.24 -10.13
C ARG A 320 19.00 -2.09 -10.73
N HIS A 321 18.73 -0.88 -10.28
CA HIS A 321 19.16 0.32 -10.98
C HIS A 321 20.70 0.49 -11.02
N LYS A 322 21.46 0.01 -10.01
CA LYS A 322 22.94 0.07 -10.03
C LYS A 322 23.56 -0.59 -11.26
N ALA A 323 22.95 -1.66 -11.79
CA ALA A 323 23.46 -2.38 -12.95
C ALA A 323 23.02 -1.76 -14.29
N GLU A 324 21.95 -0.97 -14.29
CA GLU A 324 21.33 -0.38 -15.49
C GLU A 324 21.64 1.11 -15.64
N CYS A 325 22.16 1.75 -14.59
CA CYS A 325 22.39 3.20 -14.57
C CYS A 325 23.59 3.58 -15.44
N ALA A 326 23.33 4.27 -16.55
CA ALA A 326 24.33 4.92 -17.38
C ALA A 326 23.97 6.42 -17.55
N PRO A 327 24.95 7.32 -17.68
CA PRO A 327 24.69 8.69 -18.11
C PRO A 327 23.92 8.68 -19.43
N VAL A 328 22.88 9.51 -19.54
CA VAL A 328 22.25 9.73 -20.84
C VAL A 328 23.27 10.49 -21.69
N GLU A 329 23.70 9.88 -22.80
CA GLU A 329 24.41 10.63 -23.83
C GLU A 329 23.49 11.79 -24.24
N ARG A 330 23.97 13.01 -24.04
CA ARG A 330 23.24 14.21 -24.36
C ARG A 330 23.30 14.39 -25.88
N TRP A 331 22.45 13.68 -26.61
CA TRP A 331 22.17 14.01 -28.01
C TRP A 331 21.47 15.36 -27.99
N LEU A 332 22.20 16.38 -28.45
CA LEU A 332 21.70 17.72 -28.71
C LEU A 332 20.82 17.66 -29.95
N ASP A 333 19.57 17.26 -29.81
CA ASP A 333 18.58 17.43 -30.87
C ASP A 333 17.32 18.03 -30.27
N ASP A 334 17.20 19.33 -30.57
CA ASP A 334 15.99 20.09 -30.88
C ASP A 334 14.74 19.91 -30.02
N ASP A 335 14.40 20.97 -29.29
CA ASP A 335 13.03 21.48 -29.23
C ASP A 335 13.15 23.00 -28.97
N GLY A 336 13.19 23.74 -30.07
CA GLY A 336 12.72 25.13 -30.08
C GLY A 336 11.25 25.22 -29.66
N GLU A 337 10.82 26.46 -29.45
CA GLU A 337 9.47 26.89 -28.98
C GLU A 337 9.29 26.92 -27.46
N ASP A 338 9.70 28.06 -26.87
CA ASP A 338 8.78 28.97 -26.18
C ASP A 338 9.56 30.22 -25.74
N ALA A 339 9.93 31.06 -26.71
CA ALA A 339 10.29 32.45 -26.48
C ALA A 339 9.10 33.33 -26.87
N ALA A 340 8.17 33.53 -25.93
CA ALA A 340 7.13 34.55 -26.03
C ALA A 340 7.45 35.68 -25.04
N SER A 341 8.10 36.70 -25.59
CA SER A 341 7.93 38.13 -25.30
C SER A 341 7.59 38.56 -23.86
N ASP A 342 8.62 39.01 -23.13
CA ASP A 342 8.48 40.01 -22.08
C ASP A 342 8.60 41.39 -22.74
N ASP A 343 7.46 42.05 -22.97
CA ASP A 343 7.40 43.43 -23.46
C ASP A 343 7.59 44.36 -22.26
N GLY A 344 8.73 45.06 -22.26
CA GLY A 344 9.09 46.06 -21.28
C GLY A 344 8.33 47.36 -21.52
N GLY A 345 7.44 47.71 -20.59
CA GLY A 345 6.75 48.99 -20.59
C GLY A 345 6.56 49.53 -19.17
N ALA A 346 7.61 50.13 -18.60
CA ALA A 346 7.49 51.01 -17.44
C ALA A 346 8.38 52.24 -17.66
N VAL A 347 7.78 53.29 -18.22
CA VAL A 347 8.33 54.65 -18.26
C VAL A 347 8.00 55.33 -16.93
N GLY A 348 9.00 56.00 -16.35
CA GLY A 348 8.98 56.54 -15.00
C GLY A 348 8.31 57.91 -14.81
N ASP A 349 8.30 58.24 -13.52
CA ASP A 349 8.33 59.52 -12.83
C ASP A 349 7.21 60.57 -13.02
N GLY A 350 6.69 60.93 -11.85
CA GLY A 350 5.73 61.99 -11.63
C GLY A 350 6.36 63.38 -11.53
N LEU A 351 5.45 64.36 -11.57
CA LEU A 351 5.62 65.75 -11.16
C LEU A 351 5.68 65.88 -9.63
#